data_AF-A0A519KX12-F1
#
_entry.id   AF-A0A519KX12-F1
#
_cell.length_a   1.000
_cell.length_b   1.000
_cell.length_c   1.000
_cell.angle_alpha   90.00
_cell.angle_beta   90.00
_cell.angle_gamma   90.00
#
_symmetry.space_group_name_H-M   'P 1'
#
loop_
_entity.id
_entity.type
_entity.pdbx_description
1 polymer ?
#
loop_
_entity_poly.entity_id
_entity_poly.type
_entity_poly.pdbx_seq_one_letter_code
_entity_poly.pdbx_strand_id
1 'polypeptide(L)'
;MSDWLTVTPGDAPLIVAFPHTGTDIPAAIEARMVDPWRARKDADWWIDRLYAFATELGATTVRTAISRSVIDVNRDPSGQSL
;
A
#
# COMPACT_ATOMS: atom_id res chain seq x y z
N MET A 1 16.11 -0.12 7.91
CA MET A 1 14.98 -0.70 7.16
C MET A 1 13.86 0.32 7.28
N SER A 2 13.33 0.81 6.16
CA SER A 2 12.11 1.63 6.21
C SER A 2 10.96 0.75 6.70
N ASP A 3 10.11 1.26 7.59
CA ASP A 3 8.91 0.54 8.03
C ASP A 3 8.00 0.32 6.83
N TRP A 4 7.95 -0.92 6.34
CA TRP A 4 7.19 -1.28 5.15
C TRP A 4 5.68 -1.38 5.42
N LEU A 5 5.29 -1.54 6.69
CA LEU A 5 3.90 -1.64 7.14
C LEU A 5 3.62 -0.54 8.17
N THR A 6 2.55 0.21 7.96
CA THR A 6 2.00 1.13 8.96
C THR A 6 0.64 0.61 9.41
N VAL A 7 0.46 0.48 10.72
CA VAL A 7 -0.81 0.17 11.35
C VAL A 7 -1.17 1.31 12.28
N THR A 8 -2.33 1.91 12.08
CA THR A 8 -2.92 2.88 13.01
C THR A 8 -4.09 2.20 13.73
N PRO A 9 -3.93 1.79 15.01
CA PRO A 9 -4.98 1.12 15.74
C PRO A 9 -6.19 2.04 15.99
N GLY A 10 -7.38 1.46 15.93
CA GLY A 10 -8.66 2.07 16.33
C GLY A 10 -9.48 1.09 17.17
N ASP A 11 -10.58 1.57 17.76
CA ASP A 11 -11.45 0.83 18.68
C ASP A 11 -12.80 0.41 18.07
N ALA A 12 -13.12 0.85 16.85
CA ALA A 12 -14.30 0.42 16.12
C ALA A 12 -14.11 -1.01 15.54
N PRO A 13 -15.19 -1.78 15.32
CA PRO A 13 -15.14 -3.09 14.69
C PRO A 13 -14.98 -2.99 13.16
N LEU A 14 -14.08 -2.12 12.69
CA LEU A 14 -13.82 -1.86 11.27
C LEU A 14 -12.31 -1.77 11.02
N ILE A 15 -11.85 -2.52 10.01
CA ILE A 15 -10.49 -2.42 9.48
C ILE A 15 -10.57 -1.88 8.05
N VAL A 16 -9.79 -0.84 7.76
CA VAL A 16 -9.63 -0.29 6.41
C VAL A 16 -8.19 -0.50 5.94
N ALA A 17 -8.01 -1.27 4.87
CA ALA A 17 -6.71 -1.58 4.30
C ALA A 17 -6.45 -0.78 3.02
N PHE A 18 -5.23 -0.26 2.88
CA PHE A 18 -4.77 0.51 1.72
C PHE A 18 -3.58 -0.20 1.05
N PRO A 19 -3.84 -1.30 0.31
CA PRO A 19 -2.79 -2.19 -0.19
C PRO A 19 -1.89 -1.56 -1.27
N HIS A 20 -2.35 -0.50 -1.95
CA HIS A 20 -1.70 0.04 -3.14
C HIS A 20 -1.27 1.51 -3.00
N THR A 21 -1.23 2.06 -1.78
CA THR A 21 -0.79 3.45 -1.53
C THR A 21 0.73 3.62 -1.50
N GLY A 22 1.48 2.52 -1.42
CA GLY A 22 2.93 2.52 -1.34
C GLY A 22 3.62 2.93 -2.65
N THR A 23 4.75 3.63 -2.53
CA THR A 23 5.58 4.06 -3.67
C THR A 23 7.05 3.69 -3.51
N ASP A 24 7.42 3.07 -2.40
CA ASP A 24 8.78 2.63 -2.13
C ASP A 24 9.13 1.46 -3.03
N ILE A 25 10.26 1.59 -3.70
CA ILE A 25 10.87 0.54 -4.52
C ILE A 25 12.30 0.39 -4.01
N PRO A 26 12.70 -0.77 -3.45
CA PRO A 26 14.08 -0.99 -3.03
C PRO A 26 15.04 -0.77 -4.20
N ALA A 27 16.17 -0.08 -3.96
CA ALA A 27 17.13 0.30 -5.01
C ALA A 27 17.60 -0.88 -5.88
N ALA A 28 17.79 -2.06 -5.27
CA ALA A 28 18.17 -3.28 -5.99
C ALA A 28 17.11 -3.78 -6.98
N ILE A 29 15.83 -3.47 -6.74
CA ILE A 29 14.72 -3.79 -7.63
C ILE A 29 14.54 -2.66 -8.64
N GLU A 30 14.60 -1.40 -8.21
CA GLU A 30 14.47 -0.23 -9.07
C GLU A 30 15.52 -0.21 -10.18
N ALA A 31 16.76 -0.62 -9.89
CA ALA A 31 17.83 -0.75 -10.88
C ALA A 31 17.53 -1.75 -12.02
N ARG A 32 16.51 -2.61 -11.85
CA ARG A 32 16.06 -3.61 -12.84
C ARG A 32 14.81 -3.15 -13.60
N MET A 33 14.23 -2.00 -13.26
CA MET A 33 13.04 -1.46 -13.89
C MET A 33 13.41 -0.55 -15.06
N VAL A 34 12.54 -0.49 -16.07
CA VAL A 34 12.77 0.32 -17.28
C VAL A 34 12.67 1.82 -16.98
N ASP A 35 11.71 2.21 -16.14
CA ASP A 35 11.42 3.61 -15.83
C ASP A 35 10.87 3.74 -14.40
N PRO A 36 11.56 4.48 -13.50
CA PRO A 36 11.14 4.68 -12.12
C PRO A 36 9.74 5.27 -11.94
N TRP A 37 9.33 6.14 -12.88
CA TRP A 37 8.03 6.80 -12.81
C TRP A 37 6.89 5.83 -13.16
N ARG A 38 7.00 5.09 -14.27
CA ARG A 38 6.05 4.06 -14.68
C ARG A 38 5.87 3.00 -13.60
N ALA A 39 6.93 2.65 -12.89
CA ALA A 39 6.87 1.70 -11.78
C ALA A 39 6.08 2.19 -10.55
N ARG A 40 5.83 3.50 -10.42
CA ARG A 40 5.06 4.11 -9.31
C ARG A 40 3.71 4.65 -9.75
N LYS A 41 3.52 4.86 -11.05
CA LYS A 41 2.32 5.50 -11.61
C LYS A 41 1.02 4.82 -11.17
N ASP A 42 1.03 3.49 -11.06
CA ASP A 42 -0.14 2.66 -10.72
C ASP A 42 -0.44 2.57 -9.21
N ALA A 43 0.15 3.43 -8.38
CA ALA A 43 -0.23 3.55 -6.98
C ALA A 43 -1.64 4.18 -6.84
N ASP A 44 -2.33 3.81 -5.78
CA ASP A 44 -3.59 4.39 -5.34
C ASP A 44 -3.34 5.75 -4.68
N TRP A 45 -2.89 6.71 -5.48
CA TRP A 45 -2.45 8.02 -4.99
C TRP A 45 -3.54 8.69 -4.15
N TRP A 46 -3.15 9.06 -2.93
CA TRP A 46 -3.97 9.81 -1.98
C TRP A 46 -5.22 9.10 -1.46
N ILE A 47 -5.43 7.81 -1.72
CA ILE A 47 -6.58 7.08 -1.15
C ILE A 47 -6.53 7.09 0.38
N ASP A 48 -5.35 6.99 0.99
CA ASP A 48 -5.17 7.15 2.44
C ASP A 48 -5.65 8.53 2.95
N ARG A 49 -5.43 9.60 2.16
CA ARG A 49 -5.90 10.96 2.47
C ARG A 49 -7.40 11.10 2.25
N LEU A 50 -7.91 10.54 1.15
CA LEU A 50 -9.34 10.54 0.83
C LEU A 50 -10.14 9.86 1.95
N TYR A 51 -9.59 8.79 2.51
CA TYR A 51 -10.19 8.02 3.62
C TYR A 51 -9.68 8.42 5.01
N ALA A 52 -9.06 9.60 5.17
CA ALA A 52 -8.56 10.03 6.48
C ALA A 52 -9.67 10.04 7.56
N PHE A 53 -10.92 10.28 7.17
CA PHE A 53 -12.11 10.21 8.03
C PHE A 53 -12.30 8.83 8.69
N ALA A 54 -11.78 7.74 8.09
CA ALA A 54 -11.91 6.40 8.67
C ALA A 54 -11.22 6.31 10.05
N THR A 55 -10.10 7.00 10.21
CA THR A 55 -9.41 7.09 11.50
C THR A 55 -10.23 7.90 12.51
N GLU A 56 -10.88 8.99 12.07
CA GLU A 56 -11.77 9.80 12.90
C GLU A 56 -13.01 9.02 13.38
N LEU A 57 -13.45 8.03 12.60
CA LEU A 57 -14.53 7.11 12.96
C LEU A 57 -14.07 5.92 13.85
N GLY A 58 -12.81 5.91 14.30
CA GLY A 58 -12.26 4.87 15.16
C GLY A 58 -11.85 3.58 14.45
N ALA A 59 -11.81 3.57 13.11
CA ALA A 59 -11.39 2.37 12.37
C ALA A 59 -9.87 2.13 12.54
N THR A 60 -9.49 0.85 12.62
CA THR A 60 -8.08 0.48 12.46
C THR A 60 -7.69 0.61 10.99
N THR A 61 -6.60 1.32 10.70
CA THR A 61 -6.09 1.43 9.32
C THR A 61 -4.78 0.67 9.14
N VAL A 62 -4.62 0.04 7.98
CA VAL A 62 -3.41 -0.73 7.61
C VAL A 62 -2.97 -0.31 6.23
N ARG A 63 -1.68 0.02 6.05
CA ARG A 63 -1.11 0.34 4.73
C ARG A 63 0.32 -0.14 4.59
N THR A 64 0.73 -0.39 3.34
CA THR A 64 2.12 -0.71 2.98
C THR A 64 2.79 0.50 2.32
N ALA A 65 4.07 0.72 2.61
CA ALA A 65 4.89 1.72 1.91
C ALA A 65 5.40 1.20 0.56
N ILE A 66 5.37 -0.12 0.34
CA ILE A 66 5.94 -0.79 -0.85
C ILE A 66 5.01 -0.63 -2.05
N SER A 67 5.59 -0.25 -3.20
CA SER A 67 4.87 -0.19 -4.48
C SER A 67 4.39 -1.58 -4.91
N ARG A 68 3.16 -1.64 -5.45
CA ARG A 68 2.60 -2.87 -6.03
C ARG A 68 3.40 -3.43 -7.21
N SER A 69 4.23 -2.60 -7.86
CA SER A 69 5.16 -3.05 -8.90
C SER A 69 6.31 -3.92 -8.35
N VAL A 70 6.56 -3.87 -7.04
CA VAL A 70 7.46 -4.80 -6.33
C VAL A 70 6.69 -6.06 -5.95
N ILE A 71 5.56 -5.88 -5.25
CA ILE A 71 4.66 -6.95 -4.85
C ILE A 71 3.24 -6.40 -4.67
N ASP A 72 2.27 -7.00 -5.37
CA ASP A 72 0.86 -6.69 -5.17
C ASP A 72 0.31 -7.51 -4.01
N VAL A 73 0.15 -6.89 -2.84
CA VAL A 73 -0.37 -7.54 -1.62
C VAL A 73 -1.89 -7.79 -1.65
N ASN A 74 -2.58 -7.38 -2.72
CA ASN A 74 -4.00 -7.64 -2.97
C ASN A 74 -4.21 -8.67 -4.10
N ARG A 75 -3.22 -9.55 -4.29
CA ARG A 75 -3.28 -10.66 -5.24
C ARG A 75 -2.88 -11.96 -4.57
N ASP A 76 -3.58 -13.01 -4.94
CA ASP A 76 -3.23 -14.36 -4.53
C ASP A 76 -1.87 -14.76 -5.13
N PRO A 77 -0.95 -15.36 -4.34
CA PRO A 77 0.39 -15.71 -4.82
C PRO A 77 0.39 -16.80 -5.91
N SER A 78 -0.68 -17.57 -6.07
CA SER A 78 -0.86 -18.51 -7.19
C SER A 78 -1.35 -17.85 -8.48
N GLY A 79 -1.70 -16.56 -8.43
CA GLY A 79 -2.18 -15.79 -9.59
C GLY A 79 -3.66 -15.95 -9.90
N GLN A 80 -4.44 -16.58 -9.02
CA GLN A 80 -5.89 -16.63 -9.14
C GLN A 80 -6.50 -15.26 -8.83
N SER A 81 -7.52 -14.86 -9.60
CA SER A 81 -8.35 -13.71 -9.22
C SER A 81 -9.18 -14.06 -7.98
N LEU A 82 -9.21 -13.13 -7.02
CA LEU A 82 -10.06 -13.16 -5.83
C LEU A 82 -11.50 -12.75 -6.17
#